data_AF-A0A1Z5H686-F1
#
_entry.id   AF-A0A1Z5H686-F1
#
_cell.length_a   1.000
_cell.length_b   1.000
_cell.length_c   1.000
_cell.angle_alpha   90.00
_cell.angle_beta   90.00
_cell.angle_gamma   90.00
#
_symmetry.space_group_name_H-M   'P 1'
#
loop_
_entity.id
_entity.type
_entity.pdbx_description
1 polymer ?
#
loop_
_entity_poly.entity_id
_entity_poly.type
_entity_poly.pdbx_seq_one_letter_code
_entity_poly.pdbx_strand_id
1 'polypeptide(L)'
;MIEVVAARSERRNTIAKAFTEDLLKQTESEDVPLRRYDLAPLMQNQALDWDASDGIESVQIVMLKLKDLAGDGRIQLEVPAKNQMDFHDYAQEYFGEHNPLLSGSFVPTQARISIRFHPENNSNRCKVLPVKITMPNGCDLRSRTEKERLIGEKYLTRWGLLEVID
;
A
#
# COMPACT_ATOMS: atom_id res chain seq x y z
N MET A 1 13.46 19.41 4.45
CA MET A 1 12.65 18.49 5.29
C MET A 1 13.18 18.58 6.71
N ILE A 2 12.39 19.11 7.65
CA ILE A 2 12.76 19.13 9.07
C ILE A 2 11.86 18.10 9.75
N GLU A 3 12.44 17.01 10.20
CA GLU A 3 11.74 15.99 10.98
C GLU A 3 11.88 16.33 12.47
N VAL A 4 10.78 16.77 13.09
CA VAL A 4 10.76 17.10 14.52
C VAL A 4 10.21 15.90 15.28
N VAL A 5 11.10 15.16 15.93
CA VAL A 5 10.73 14.05 16.82
C VAL A 5 10.59 14.57 18.24
N ALA A 6 9.36 14.68 18.74
CA ALA A 6 9.06 15.02 20.13
C ALA A 6 8.03 14.04 20.73
N ALA A 7 8.28 13.62 21.97
CA ALA A 7 7.64 12.47 22.62
C ALA A 7 6.16 12.65 23.06
N ARG A 8 5.50 13.79 22.79
CA ARG A 8 4.09 14.01 23.16
C ARG A 8 3.33 14.86 22.12
N SER A 9 2.12 14.41 21.77
CA SER A 9 1.31 14.89 20.65
C SER A 9 0.84 16.35 20.76
N GLU A 10 0.69 16.90 21.96
CA GLU A 10 0.16 18.25 22.20
C GLU A 10 1.16 19.39 21.95
N ARG A 11 2.47 19.09 21.83
CA ARG A 11 3.51 20.12 21.58
C ARG A 11 3.89 20.28 20.11
N ARG A 12 3.37 19.43 19.22
CA ARG A 12 3.75 19.43 17.79
C ARG A 12 3.31 20.71 17.06
N ASN A 13 2.08 21.17 17.30
CA ASN A 13 1.60 22.39 16.63
C ASN A 13 2.33 23.63 17.13
N THR A 14 2.62 23.74 18.43
CA THR A 14 3.30 24.92 18.98
C THR A 14 4.76 25.01 18.55
N ILE A 15 5.47 23.88 18.48
CA ILE A 15 6.88 23.85 18.05
C ILE A 15 6.98 24.05 16.53
N ALA A 16 6.09 23.45 15.74
CA ALA A 16 6.06 23.70 14.29
C ALA A 16 5.80 25.17 13.99
N LYS A 17 4.79 25.80 14.64
CA LYS A 17 4.49 27.22 14.43
C LYS A 17 5.64 28.15 14.82
N ALA A 18 6.27 27.89 15.97
CA ALA A 18 7.41 28.69 16.42
C ALA A 18 8.66 28.52 15.53
N PHE A 19 8.87 27.32 14.95
CA PHE A 19 9.98 27.09 14.01
C PHE A 19 9.74 27.72 12.63
N THR A 20 8.48 27.79 12.19
CA THR A 20 8.11 28.40 10.91
C THR A 20 8.20 29.92 10.98
N GLU A 21 7.81 30.55 12.09
CA GLU A 21 7.76 32.01 12.20
C GLU A 21 9.15 32.67 12.33
N ASP A 22 10.15 32.01 12.94
CA ASP A 22 11.44 32.65 13.23
C ASP A 22 12.56 32.35 12.20
N LEU A 23 12.49 31.21 11.50
CA LEU A 23 13.60 30.76 10.63
C LEU A 23 13.33 30.88 9.12
N LEU A 24 12.07 30.89 8.68
CA LEU A 24 11.70 30.77 7.26
C LEU A 24 10.77 31.93 6.88
N LYS A 25 11.35 33.07 6.51
CA LYS A 25 10.66 34.17 5.83
C LYS A 25 10.22 33.77 4.41
N GLN A 26 9.48 32.67 4.27
CA GLN A 26 8.83 32.23 3.03
C GLN A 26 7.38 31.87 3.34
N THR A 27 6.52 32.81 2.99
CA THR A 27 5.07 32.64 2.91
C THR A 27 4.77 31.92 1.60
N GLU A 28 4.64 30.60 1.66
CA GLU A 28 3.85 29.75 0.74
C GLU A 28 4.22 28.30 1.05
N SER A 29 3.45 27.66 1.93
CA SER A 29 3.42 26.20 2.00
C SER A 29 2.58 25.71 0.84
N GLU A 30 3.20 25.08 -0.16
CA GLU A 30 2.46 24.24 -1.10
C GLU A 30 1.75 23.14 -0.28
N ASP A 31 0.42 23.16 -0.27
CA ASP A 31 -0.39 22.13 0.36
C ASP A 31 -0.07 20.78 -0.30
N VAL A 32 0.62 19.89 0.43
CA VAL A 32 0.86 18.53 -0.04
C VAL A 32 -0.45 17.76 0.14
N PRO A 33 -1.06 17.25 -0.95
CA PRO A 33 -2.34 16.55 -0.83
C PRO A 33 -2.21 15.35 0.10
N LEU A 34 -3.20 15.21 0.99
CA LEU A 34 -3.22 14.18 2.02
C LEU A 34 -3.54 12.84 1.34
N ARG A 35 -2.57 11.92 1.32
CA ARG A 35 -2.76 10.55 0.82
C ARG A 35 -3.45 9.70 1.88
N ARG A 36 -4.63 9.17 1.57
CA ARG A 36 -5.35 8.19 2.39
C ARG A 36 -5.26 6.81 1.73
N TYR A 37 -4.75 5.82 2.47
CA TYR A 37 -4.72 4.44 2.01
C TYR A 37 -5.92 3.67 2.58
N ASP A 38 -6.48 2.78 1.78
CA ASP A 38 -7.48 1.78 2.22
C ASP A 38 -7.06 0.39 1.74
N LEU A 39 -7.14 -0.60 2.61
CA LEU A 39 -6.82 -1.99 2.30
C LEU A 39 -8.05 -2.89 2.29
N ALA A 40 -9.22 -2.38 2.69
CA ALA A 40 -10.47 -3.15 2.68
C ALA A 40 -10.81 -3.74 1.30
N PRO A 41 -10.55 -3.07 0.16
CA PRO A 41 -10.80 -3.66 -1.17
C PRO A 41 -10.03 -4.97 -1.41
N LEU A 42 -8.84 -5.14 -0.82
CA LEU A 42 -8.03 -6.37 -0.96
C LEU A 42 -8.58 -7.57 -0.18
N MET A 43 -9.56 -7.36 0.69
CA MET A 43 -10.25 -8.47 1.39
C MET A 43 -11.22 -9.18 0.44
N GLN A 44 -11.72 -8.47 -0.57
CA GLN A 44 -12.64 -9.00 -1.58
C GLN A 44 -11.85 -9.50 -2.78
N ASN A 45 -12.33 -10.56 -3.44
CA ASN A 45 -11.72 -11.07 -4.67
C ASN A 45 -12.06 -10.14 -5.86
N GLN A 46 -11.60 -8.89 -5.78
CA GLN A 46 -11.71 -7.92 -6.85
C GLN A 46 -10.57 -8.13 -7.85
N ALA A 47 -10.86 -7.94 -9.14
CA ALA A 47 -9.82 -7.98 -10.15
C ALA A 47 -8.90 -6.75 -10.00
N LEU A 48 -7.60 -7.00 -9.81
CA LEU A 48 -6.57 -5.96 -9.90
C LEU A 48 -6.19 -5.79 -11.37
N ASP A 49 -6.96 -5.00 -12.11
CA ASP A 49 -6.80 -4.80 -13.54
C ASP A 49 -5.64 -3.84 -13.90
N TRP A 50 -5.13 -3.95 -15.12
CA TRP A 50 -4.08 -3.08 -15.64
C TRP A 50 -4.20 -2.81 -17.14
N ASP A 51 -3.56 -1.74 -17.59
CA ASP A 51 -3.49 -1.37 -19.00
C ASP A 51 -2.33 -2.10 -19.67
N ALA A 52 -2.61 -2.76 -20.81
CA ALA A 52 -1.61 -3.48 -21.59
C ALA A 52 -0.44 -2.58 -22.06
N SER A 53 -0.68 -1.27 -22.20
CA SER A 53 0.35 -0.28 -22.58
C SER A 53 1.44 -0.10 -21.53
N ASP A 54 1.17 -0.44 -20.27
CA ASP A 54 2.12 -0.23 -19.16
C ASP A 54 3.13 -1.39 -19.03
N GLY A 55 3.06 -2.39 -19.93
CA GLY A 55 3.99 -3.50 -19.98
C GLY A 55 3.90 -4.44 -18.79
N ILE A 56 2.78 -4.44 -18.07
CA ILE A 56 2.54 -5.33 -16.92
C ILE A 56 2.14 -6.71 -17.43
N GLU A 57 2.86 -7.73 -16.99
CA GLU A 57 2.59 -9.14 -17.24
C GLU A 57 1.58 -9.69 -16.23
N SER A 58 1.75 -9.37 -14.95
CA SER A 58 0.83 -9.83 -13.90
C SER A 58 0.84 -8.95 -12.66
N VAL A 59 -0.28 -8.92 -11.95
CA VAL A 59 -0.42 -8.32 -10.63
C VAL A 59 -0.95 -9.38 -9.67
N GLN A 60 -0.33 -9.52 -8.50
CA GLN A 60 -0.74 -10.49 -7.49
C GLN A 60 -0.64 -9.92 -6.08
N ILE A 61 -1.64 -10.19 -5.25
CA ILE A 61 -1.54 -10.03 -3.81
C ILE A 61 -0.65 -11.17 -3.30
N VAL A 62 0.46 -10.83 -2.66
CA VAL A 62 1.40 -11.84 -2.15
C VAL A 62 1.39 -11.93 -0.64
N MET A 63 0.89 -10.90 0.06
CA MET A 63 0.75 -10.94 1.51
C MET A 63 -0.32 -9.96 2.02
N LEU A 64 -1.12 -10.38 3.00
CA LEU A 64 -1.92 -9.50 3.85
C LEU A 64 -1.63 -9.79 5.33
N LYS A 65 -1.50 -8.73 6.13
CA LYS A 65 -1.60 -8.79 7.59
C LYS A 65 -2.93 -8.28 8.04
N LEU A 66 -3.57 -9.07 8.89
CA LEU A 66 -4.89 -8.84 9.43
C LEU A 66 -4.77 -8.65 10.95
N LYS A 67 -5.56 -7.73 11.50
CA LYS A 67 -5.73 -7.55 12.94
C LYS A 67 -7.15 -7.99 13.30
N ASP A 68 -7.26 -8.74 14.39
CA ASP A 68 -8.53 -9.07 15.01
C ASP A 68 -9.24 -7.80 15.51
N LEU A 69 -10.54 -7.70 15.22
CA LEU A 69 -11.37 -6.60 15.71
C LEU A 69 -11.76 -6.78 17.18
N ALA A 70 -11.91 -8.03 17.65
CA ALA A 70 -12.35 -8.36 19.00
C ALA A 70 -11.19 -8.48 20.00
N GLY A 71 -9.94 -8.51 19.54
CA GLY A 71 -8.77 -8.70 20.40
C GLY A 71 -7.46 -8.16 19.81
N ASP A 72 -6.34 -8.62 20.38
CA ASP A 72 -4.99 -8.23 19.95
C ASP A 72 -4.35 -9.23 18.97
N GLY A 73 -5.15 -10.20 18.52
CA GLY A 73 -4.75 -11.22 17.56
C GLY A 73 -4.29 -10.62 16.23
N ARG A 74 -3.30 -11.26 15.60
CA ARG A 74 -2.82 -10.89 14.27
C ARG A 74 -2.63 -12.14 13.43
N ILE A 75 -3.03 -12.07 12.17
CA ILE A 75 -2.82 -13.12 11.17
C ILE A 75 -2.01 -12.53 10.03
N GLN A 76 -1.07 -13.30 9.49
CA GLN A 76 -0.41 -12.99 8.23
C GLN A 76 -0.68 -14.14 7.27
N LEU A 77 -1.27 -13.82 6.12
CA LEU A 77 -1.40 -14.73 5.00
C LEU A 77 -0.40 -14.31 3.93
N GLU A 78 0.41 -15.26 3.44
CA GLU A 78 1.44 -15.01 2.44
C GLU A 78 1.46 -16.16 1.43
N VAL A 79 1.54 -15.80 0.14
CA VAL A 79 1.62 -16.75 -0.97
C VAL A 79 2.80 -16.39 -1.89
N PRO A 80 3.44 -17.37 -2.55
CA PRO A 80 4.49 -17.08 -3.51
C PRO A 80 3.98 -16.23 -4.69
N ALA A 81 4.78 -15.28 -5.17
CA ALA A 81 4.47 -14.46 -6.36
C ALA A 81 4.46 -15.26 -7.69
N LYS A 82 4.81 -16.54 -7.65
CA LYS A 82 4.60 -17.50 -8.75
C LYS A 82 3.84 -18.66 -8.14
N ASN A 83 2.57 -18.45 -7.88
CA ASN A 83 1.68 -19.51 -7.45
C ASN A 83 0.72 -19.89 -8.59
N GLN A 84 0.33 -21.16 -8.64
CA GLN A 84 -0.72 -21.62 -9.56
C GLN A 84 -2.11 -21.20 -9.07
N MET A 85 -2.24 -20.98 -7.75
CA MET A 85 -3.45 -20.58 -7.07
C MET A 85 -3.38 -19.09 -6.67
N ASP A 86 -4.48 -18.37 -6.87
CA ASP A 86 -4.64 -16.99 -6.42
C ASP A 86 -4.60 -16.90 -4.87
N PHE A 87 -4.32 -15.71 -4.34
CA PHE A 87 -4.32 -15.42 -2.92
C PHE A 87 -5.67 -15.70 -2.24
N HIS A 88 -6.80 -15.35 -2.87
CA HIS A 88 -8.13 -15.56 -2.29
C HIS A 88 -8.50 -17.04 -2.36
N ASP A 89 -8.22 -17.69 -3.47
CA ASP A 89 -8.39 -19.14 -3.62
C ASP A 89 -7.54 -19.91 -2.57
N TYR A 90 -6.31 -19.47 -2.32
CA TYR A 90 -5.45 -20.04 -1.27
C TYR A 90 -6.06 -19.85 0.12
N ALA A 91 -6.58 -18.66 0.43
CA ALA A 91 -7.28 -18.44 1.69
C ALA A 91 -8.51 -19.35 1.83
N GLN A 92 -9.28 -19.53 0.75
CA GLN A 92 -10.48 -20.35 0.75
C GLN A 92 -10.17 -21.84 0.92
N GLU A 93 -9.17 -22.36 0.21
CA GLU A 93 -8.77 -23.78 0.26
C GLU A 93 -8.34 -24.19 1.67
N TYR A 94 -7.53 -23.37 2.35
CA TYR A 94 -6.92 -23.74 3.64
C TYR A 94 -7.76 -23.36 4.86
N PHE A 95 -8.60 -22.33 4.78
CA PHE A 95 -9.40 -21.86 5.91
C PHE A 95 -10.90 -22.14 5.78
N GLY A 96 -11.41 -22.41 4.57
CA GLY A 96 -12.81 -22.78 4.34
C GLY A 96 -13.79 -21.76 4.94
N GLU A 97 -14.69 -22.23 5.80
CA GLU A 97 -15.67 -21.39 6.52
C GLU A 97 -15.02 -20.40 7.50
N HIS A 98 -13.79 -20.66 7.93
CA HIS A 98 -13.03 -19.81 8.85
C HIS A 98 -12.08 -18.86 8.12
N ASN A 99 -12.30 -18.62 6.82
CA ASN A 99 -11.48 -17.72 6.01
C ASN A 99 -11.44 -16.31 6.62
N PRO A 100 -10.25 -15.82 7.06
CA PRO A 100 -10.15 -14.53 7.72
C PRO A 100 -10.43 -13.34 6.77
N LEU A 101 -10.45 -13.57 5.45
CA LEU A 101 -10.86 -12.57 4.47
C LEU A 101 -12.39 -12.38 4.41
N LEU A 102 -13.16 -13.40 4.80
CA LEU A 102 -14.62 -13.44 4.67
C LEU A 102 -15.36 -13.32 6.01
N SER A 103 -14.69 -13.59 7.13
CA SER A 103 -15.34 -13.67 8.45
C SER A 103 -15.85 -12.35 9.00
N GLY A 104 -15.39 -11.20 8.48
CA GLY A 104 -15.71 -9.87 9.00
C GLY A 104 -15.10 -9.55 10.36
N SER A 105 -14.42 -10.51 11.00
CA SER A 105 -13.78 -10.34 12.31
C SER A 105 -12.39 -9.69 12.23
N PHE A 106 -11.88 -9.46 11.03
CA PHE A 106 -10.54 -8.97 10.80
C PHE A 106 -10.52 -7.72 9.93
N VAL A 107 -9.54 -6.85 10.20
CA VAL A 107 -9.23 -5.69 9.35
C VAL A 107 -7.81 -5.76 8.82
N PRO A 108 -7.59 -5.43 7.53
CA PRO A 108 -6.26 -5.41 6.95
C PRO A 108 -5.43 -4.23 7.48
N THR A 109 -4.18 -4.50 7.81
CA THR A 109 -3.22 -3.53 8.38
C THR A 109 -1.97 -3.35 7.53
N GLN A 110 -1.65 -4.35 6.70
CA GLN A 110 -0.53 -4.29 5.77
C GLN A 110 -0.83 -5.17 4.57
N ALA A 111 -0.42 -4.71 3.40
CA ALA A 111 -0.53 -5.47 2.16
C ALA A 111 0.80 -5.43 1.40
N ARG A 112 1.08 -6.50 0.66
CA ARG A 112 2.15 -6.53 -0.33
C ARG A 112 1.58 -7.04 -1.65
N ILE A 113 1.73 -6.23 -2.68
CA ILE A 113 1.31 -6.51 -4.05
C ILE A 113 2.57 -6.65 -4.89
N SER A 114 2.62 -7.64 -5.76
CA SER A 114 3.70 -7.86 -6.72
C SER A 114 3.21 -7.52 -8.11
N ILE A 115 3.76 -6.46 -8.70
CA ILE A 115 3.52 -6.09 -10.10
C ILE A 115 4.72 -6.58 -10.93
N ARG A 116 4.50 -7.55 -11.81
CA ARG A 116 5.52 -8.08 -12.72
C ARG A 116 5.37 -7.43 -14.08
N PHE A 117 6.48 -6.95 -14.63
CA PHE A 117 6.56 -6.40 -15.97
C PHE A 117 7.10 -7.42 -16.96
N HIS A 118 6.67 -7.30 -18.21
CA HIS A 118 7.30 -7.96 -19.33
C HIS A 118 8.80 -7.62 -19.40
N PRO A 119 9.63 -8.56 -19.88
CA PRO A 119 11.05 -8.30 -20.07
C PRO A 119 11.27 -7.13 -21.04
N GLU A 120 12.01 -6.10 -20.62
CA GLU A 120 12.44 -5.02 -21.52
C GLU A 120 13.61 -5.51 -22.40
N ASN A 121 13.61 -5.07 -23.67
CA ASN A 121 14.51 -5.40 -24.78
C ASN A 121 15.83 -6.08 -24.38
N ASN A 122 16.01 -7.33 -24.85
CA ASN A 122 17.23 -8.13 -24.75
C ASN A 122 17.61 -8.63 -23.34
N SER A 123 16.73 -8.49 -22.35
CA SER A 123 16.91 -9.10 -21.03
C SER A 123 15.89 -10.22 -20.80
N ASN A 124 16.34 -11.39 -20.34
CA ASN A 124 15.43 -12.50 -19.94
C ASN A 124 14.80 -12.28 -18.56
N ARG A 125 15.09 -11.16 -17.90
CA ARG A 125 14.70 -10.93 -16.50
C ARG A 125 13.46 -10.03 -16.46
N CYS A 126 12.31 -10.61 -16.14
CA CYS A 126 11.13 -9.84 -15.78
C CYS A 126 11.43 -8.95 -14.57
N LYS A 127 11.17 -7.65 -14.70
CA LYS A 127 11.26 -6.71 -13.58
C LYS A 127 10.03 -6.89 -12.69
N VAL A 128 10.22 -6.86 -11.38
CA VAL A 128 9.11 -6.92 -10.41
C VAL A 128 9.16 -5.67 -9.54
N LEU A 129 8.04 -4.95 -9.48
CA LEU A 129 7.80 -3.86 -8.54
C LEU A 129 6.97 -4.41 -7.36
N PRO A 130 7.60 -4.69 -6.21
CA PRO A 130 6.84 -4.92 -4.99
C PRO A 130 6.29 -3.60 -4.48
N VAL A 131 5.00 -3.56 -4.19
CA VAL A 131 4.32 -2.45 -3.54
C VAL A 131 3.90 -2.90 -2.15
N LYS A 132 4.37 -2.20 -1.12
CA LYS A 132 4.03 -2.45 0.27
C LYS A 132 3.25 -1.27 0.82
N ILE A 133 2.07 -1.55 1.35
CA ILE A 133 1.20 -0.57 2.00
C ILE A 133 1.05 -0.98 3.46
N THR A 134 1.18 -0.04 4.40
CA THR A 134 1.06 -0.27 5.84
C THR A 134 0.18 0.82 6.43
N MET A 135 -0.91 0.42 7.08
CA MET A 135 -1.82 1.36 7.69
C MET A 135 -1.15 2.11 8.86
N PRO A 136 -1.50 3.40 9.08
CA PRO A 136 -2.48 4.17 8.31
C PRO A 136 -1.92 4.81 7.02
N ASN A 137 -0.64 5.19 6.97
CA ASN A 137 -0.12 6.09 5.94
C ASN A 137 1.21 5.64 5.28
N GLY A 138 1.63 4.40 5.51
CA GLY A 138 2.88 3.86 5.00
C GLY A 138 2.74 3.29 3.59
N CYS A 139 3.59 3.74 2.66
CA CYS A 139 3.74 3.12 1.34
C CYS A 139 5.19 3.24 0.87
N ASP A 140 5.75 2.16 0.32
CA ASP A 140 7.14 2.11 -0.13
C ASP A 140 7.36 2.71 -1.53
N LEU A 141 6.30 3.10 -2.26
CA LEU A 141 6.41 3.77 -3.57
C LEU A 141 7.14 5.12 -3.50
N ARG A 142 7.13 5.80 -2.34
CA ARG A 142 7.78 7.11 -2.16
C ARG A 142 9.30 7.07 -2.35
N SER A 143 9.94 5.92 -2.13
CA SER A 143 11.39 5.74 -2.29
C SER A 143 11.79 5.03 -3.58
N ARG A 144 10.82 4.78 -4.48
CA ARG A 144 11.04 4.12 -5.78
C ARG A 144 11.38 5.12 -6.88
N THR A 145 11.76 4.61 -8.04
CA THR A 145 12.01 5.45 -9.22
C THR A 145 10.73 6.16 -9.67
N GLU A 146 10.85 7.32 -10.33
CA GLU A 146 9.68 8.10 -10.75
C GLU A 146 8.72 7.30 -11.65
N LYS A 147 9.26 6.50 -12.59
CA LYS A 147 8.47 5.59 -13.44
C LYS A 147 7.68 4.58 -12.61
N GLU A 148 8.29 3.97 -11.59
CA GLU A 148 7.63 3.00 -10.72
C GLU A 148 6.60 3.66 -9.80
N ARG A 149 6.89 4.87 -9.33
CA ARG A 149 5.98 5.66 -8.50
C ARG A 149 4.72 6.02 -9.27
N LEU A 150 4.86 6.51 -10.52
CA LEU A 150 3.73 6.86 -11.39
C LEU A 150 2.85 5.64 -11.68
N ILE A 151 3.45 4.51 -12.07
CA ILE A 151 2.72 3.26 -12.32
C ILE A 151 2.03 2.78 -11.04
N GLY A 152 2.76 2.77 -9.93
CA GLY A 152 2.22 2.36 -8.63
C GLY A 152 1.04 3.22 -8.18
N GLU A 153 1.18 4.54 -8.18
CA GLU A 153 0.11 5.46 -7.76
C GLU A 153 -1.11 5.39 -8.68
N LYS A 154 -0.91 5.27 -10.00
CA LYS A 154 -1.99 5.06 -10.99
C LYS A 154 -2.84 3.85 -10.60
N TYR A 155 -2.20 2.71 -10.33
CA TYR A 155 -2.93 1.48 -10.03
C TYR A 155 -3.47 1.41 -8.61
N LEU A 156 -2.75 1.94 -7.61
CA LEU A 156 -3.30 2.03 -6.26
C LEU A 156 -4.58 2.87 -6.24
N THR A 157 -4.64 3.96 -7.01
CA THR A 157 -5.85 4.77 -7.14
C THR A 157 -6.97 4.00 -7.84
N ARG A 158 -6.65 3.33 -8.96
CA ARG A 158 -7.61 2.53 -9.73
C ARG A 158 -8.22 1.39 -8.91
N TRP A 159 -7.42 0.73 -8.08
CA TRP A 159 -7.87 -0.37 -7.23
C TRP A 159 -8.56 0.08 -5.93
N GLY A 160 -8.75 1.40 -5.74
CA GLY A 160 -9.38 1.96 -4.55
C GLY A 160 -8.50 1.90 -3.29
N LEU A 161 -7.19 1.70 -3.46
CA LEU A 161 -6.23 1.57 -2.35
C LEU A 161 -5.58 2.89 -1.95
N LEU A 162 -5.68 3.89 -2.81
CA LEU A 162 -5.14 5.23 -2.59
C LEU A 162 -6.20 6.25 -3.01
N GLU A 163 -6.45 7.19 -2.10
CA GLU A 163 -7.26 8.37 -2.35
C GLU A 163 -6.40 9.60 -2.08
N VAL A 164 -6.44 10.53 -3.04
CA VAL A 164 -5.78 11.83 -2.94
C VAL A 164 -6.84 12.81 -2.47
N ILE A 165 -6.66 13.32 -1.25
CA ILE A 165 -7.55 14.31 -0.66
C ILE A 165 -6.92 15.68 -0.88
N ASP A 166 -7.65 16.53 -1.59
CA ASP A 166 -7.35 17.95 -1.80
C ASP A 166 -7.75 18.79 -0.56
#